data_AF-A0A538FJK3-F1
#
_entry.id   AF-A0A538FJK3-F1
#
_cell.length_a   1.000
_cell.length_b   1.000
_cell.length_c   1.000
_cell.angle_alpha   90.00
_cell.angle_beta   90.00
_cell.angle_gamma   90.00
#
_symmetry.space_group_name_H-M   'P 1'
#
loop_
_entity.id
_entity.type
_entity.pdbx_description
1 polymer ?
#
loop_
_entity_poly.entity_id
_entity_poly.type
_entity_poly.pdbx_seq_one_letter_code
_entity_poly.pdbx_strand_id
1 'polypeptide(L)'
;MSRRLLVPLAGIAAALAVAGTAFSQARSTPKLVGTVGPGFTIKLMKSGVKVRSLRAGTYKFVISDKSSFHNFTLEREIGGKIEKHLTGTAFTGSKTAIVTLKRGKWKYYCSIHESTMFGFFTVK
;
A
#
# COMPACT_ATOMS: atom_id res chain seq x y z
N MET A 1 -22.99 78.48 -6.54
CA MET A 1 -22.70 77.36 -7.47
C MET A 1 -21.25 76.97 -7.28
N SER A 2 -20.99 75.76 -6.76
CA SER A 2 -19.75 74.98 -6.97
C SER A 2 -19.86 73.67 -6.18
N ARG A 3 -20.05 72.57 -6.92
CA ARG A 3 -19.92 71.19 -6.45
C ARG A 3 -18.46 70.91 -6.08
N ARG A 4 -18.23 70.09 -5.05
CA ARG A 4 -17.36 68.91 -5.09
C ARG A 4 -17.50 68.07 -3.81
N LEU A 5 -17.72 66.78 -4.02
CA LEU A 5 -17.72 65.69 -3.05
C LEU A 5 -16.34 65.54 -2.39
N LEU A 6 -16.28 65.04 -1.15
CA LEU A 6 -15.61 63.78 -0.79
C LEU A 6 -15.57 63.54 0.75
N VAL A 7 -15.71 62.26 1.09
CA VAL A 7 -15.80 61.63 2.42
C VAL A 7 -14.43 61.49 3.09
N PRO A 8 -14.36 61.46 4.45
CA PRO A 8 -13.48 60.49 5.12
C PRO A 8 -14.23 59.72 6.22
N LEU A 9 -14.21 58.39 6.24
CA LEU A 9 -13.14 57.45 6.67
C LEU A 9 -13.31 57.03 8.16
N ALA A 10 -13.99 55.90 8.40
CA ALA A 10 -13.89 55.06 9.60
C ALA A 10 -14.73 53.80 9.37
N GLY A 11 -14.32 52.55 9.62
CA GLY A 11 -13.07 52.00 10.10
C GLY A 11 -12.98 50.53 9.66
N ILE A 12 -11.75 50.04 9.63
CA ILE A 12 -11.38 48.69 9.21
C ILE A 12 -11.74 47.70 10.33
N ALA A 13 -12.44 46.62 9.99
CA ALA A 13 -12.38 45.36 10.73
C ALA A 13 -12.52 44.18 9.76
N ALA A 14 -11.39 43.79 9.16
CA ALA A 14 -11.29 42.58 8.37
C ALA A 14 -11.26 41.37 9.31
N ALA A 15 -12.35 40.63 9.39
CA ALA A 15 -12.36 39.30 10.01
C ALA A 15 -11.98 38.26 8.93
N LEU A 16 -10.67 38.00 8.78
CA LEU A 16 -10.19 36.82 8.06
C LEU A 16 -10.50 35.57 8.89
N ALA A 17 -11.68 35.00 8.68
CA ALA A 17 -11.96 33.62 9.08
C ALA A 17 -11.40 32.68 8.01
N VAL A 18 -10.09 32.39 8.04
CA VAL A 18 -9.54 31.25 7.32
C VAL A 18 -9.92 30.00 8.13
N ALA A 19 -11.16 29.53 7.91
CA ALA A 19 -11.56 28.20 8.33
C ALA A 19 -10.68 27.21 7.57
N GLY A 20 -9.69 26.65 8.27
CA GLY A 20 -8.83 25.59 7.77
C GLY A 20 -9.68 24.39 7.40
N THR A 21 -10.07 24.30 6.14
CA THR A 21 -10.48 23.04 5.52
C THR A 21 -9.21 22.19 5.46
N ALA A 22 -8.97 21.43 6.52
CA ALA A 22 -8.05 20.32 6.51
C ALA A 22 -8.55 19.35 5.44
N PHE A 23 -8.09 19.53 4.20
CA PHE A 23 -8.16 18.52 3.16
C PHE A 23 -7.43 17.31 3.73
N SER A 24 -8.20 16.37 4.28
CA SER A 24 -7.76 14.99 4.46
C SER A 24 -7.54 14.44 3.05
N GLN A 25 -6.36 14.71 2.49
CA GLN A 25 -5.89 14.08 1.29
C GLN A 25 -5.91 12.59 1.59
N ALA A 26 -6.91 11.88 1.04
CA ALA A 26 -7.03 10.45 1.21
C ALA A 26 -5.72 9.81 0.72
N ARG A 27 -4.87 9.42 1.67
CA ARG A 27 -3.56 8.87 1.36
C ARG A 27 -3.80 7.54 0.66
N SER A 28 -3.40 7.45 -0.60
CA SER A 28 -3.60 6.22 -1.38
C SER A 28 -2.93 5.04 -0.68
N THR A 29 -3.65 3.92 -0.58
CA THR A 29 -3.12 2.69 0.03
C THR A 29 -1.87 2.24 -0.74
N PRO A 30 -0.68 2.19 -0.10
CA PRO A 30 0.55 1.86 -0.80
C PRO A 30 0.47 0.49 -1.49
N LYS A 31 0.91 0.44 -2.75
CA LYS A 31 0.89 -0.76 -3.57
C LYS A 31 2.17 -1.59 -3.39
N LEU A 32 1.99 -2.90 -3.23
CA LEU A 32 3.03 -3.91 -3.32
C LEU A 32 2.72 -4.81 -4.51
N VAL A 33 3.71 -5.03 -5.37
CA VAL A 33 3.56 -5.85 -6.59
C VAL A 33 4.20 -7.20 -6.33
N GLY A 34 3.40 -8.25 -6.30
CA GLY A 34 3.86 -9.63 -6.28
C GLY A 34 3.90 -10.21 -7.69
N THR A 35 4.87 -11.06 -7.96
CA THR A 35 4.90 -11.88 -9.17
C THR A 35 5.32 -13.29 -8.80
N VAL A 36 4.60 -14.27 -9.33
CA VAL A 36 4.95 -15.69 -9.20
C VAL A 36 4.82 -16.36 -10.57
N GLY A 37 5.75 -17.24 -10.91
CA GLY A 37 5.77 -17.92 -12.21
C GLY A 37 6.32 -17.08 -13.39
N PRO A 38 6.33 -17.66 -14.61
CA PRO A 38 5.85 -19.00 -14.94
C PRO A 38 6.81 -20.14 -14.55
N GLY A 39 8.12 -19.86 -14.43
CA GLY A 39 9.08 -20.78 -13.81
C GLY A 39 9.15 -20.60 -12.29
N PHE A 40 10.12 -21.26 -11.64
CA PHE A 40 10.34 -21.23 -10.18
C PHE A 40 10.86 -19.87 -9.67
N THR A 41 10.06 -18.82 -9.84
CA THR A 41 10.38 -17.45 -9.45
C THR A 41 9.24 -16.85 -8.64
N ILE A 42 9.59 -16.13 -7.58
CA ILE A 42 8.65 -15.35 -6.78
C ILE A 42 9.34 -14.05 -6.32
N LYS A 43 8.63 -12.93 -6.43
CA LYS A 43 9.17 -11.60 -6.07
C LYS A 43 8.08 -10.72 -5.48
N LEU A 44 8.48 -9.85 -4.55
CA LEU A 44 7.65 -8.77 -4.01
C LEU A 44 8.39 -7.43 -4.15
N MET A 45 7.75 -6.46 -4.80
CA MET A 45 8.32 -5.15 -5.10
C MET A 45 7.43 -4.01 -4.60
N LYS A 46 8.05 -2.88 -4.28
CA LYS A 46 7.38 -1.61 -4.00
C LYS A 46 8.05 -0.54 -4.85
N SER A 47 7.29 0.09 -5.75
CA SER A 47 7.81 1.10 -6.68
C SER A 47 9.06 0.64 -7.44
N GLY A 48 9.04 -0.60 -7.95
CA GLY A 48 10.16 -1.20 -8.71
C GLY A 48 11.31 -1.75 -7.86
N VAL A 49 11.32 -1.51 -6.55
CA VAL A 49 12.40 -1.98 -5.65
C VAL A 49 11.96 -3.20 -4.86
N LYS A 50 12.85 -4.20 -4.71
CA LYS A 50 12.58 -5.38 -3.87
C LYS A 50 12.25 -4.96 -2.45
N VAL A 51 11.15 -5.49 -1.92
CA VAL A 51 10.74 -5.22 -0.54
C VAL A 51 11.69 -5.92 0.42
N ARG A 52 12.33 -5.13 1.30
CA ARG A 52 13.15 -5.62 2.42
C ARG A 52 12.55 -5.22 3.77
N SER A 53 12.07 -3.99 3.85
CA SER A 53 11.36 -3.49 5.02
C SER A 53 10.18 -2.59 4.66
N LEU A 54 9.14 -2.64 5.47
CA LEU A 54 7.95 -1.81 5.38
C LEU A 54 7.61 -1.22 6.75
N ARG A 55 6.83 -0.13 6.78
CA ARG A 55 6.17 0.32 8.00
C ARG A 55 4.90 -0.51 8.23
N ALA A 56 4.51 -0.74 9.48
CA ALA A 56 3.20 -1.30 9.78
C ALA A 56 2.08 -0.46 9.16
N GLY A 57 1.01 -1.12 8.68
CA GLY A 57 -0.12 -0.45 8.04
C GLY A 57 -0.78 -1.28 6.94
N THR A 58 -1.76 -0.68 6.28
CA THR A 58 -2.54 -1.32 5.21
C THR A 58 -1.85 -1.17 3.86
N TYR A 59 -1.74 -2.28 3.13
CA TYR A 59 -1.12 -2.33 1.80
C TYR A 59 -2.04 -3.01 0.80
N LYS A 60 -1.96 -2.55 -0.45
CA LYS A 60 -2.62 -3.17 -1.60
C LYS A 60 -1.61 -4.08 -2.31
N PHE A 61 -1.76 -5.39 -2.13
CA PHE A 61 -1.01 -6.39 -2.87
C PHE A 61 -1.66 -6.59 -4.24
N VAL A 62 -0.88 -6.43 -5.30
CA VAL A 62 -1.29 -6.74 -6.67
C VAL A 62 -0.38 -7.86 -7.16
N ILE A 63 -0.92 -9.07 -7.22
CA ILE A 63 -0.20 -10.29 -7.54
C ILE A 63 -0.46 -10.62 -9.01
N SER A 64 0.62 -10.75 -9.79
CA SER A 64 0.58 -11.36 -11.12
C SER A 64 1.03 -12.81 -10.99
N ASP A 65 0.07 -13.72 -11.13
CA ASP A 65 0.29 -15.16 -11.17
C ASP A 65 0.36 -15.62 -12.63
N LYS A 66 1.48 -16.23 -13.01
CA LYS A 66 1.77 -16.59 -14.40
C LYS A 66 1.77 -18.10 -14.63
N SER A 67 1.33 -18.89 -13.65
CA SER A 67 1.38 -20.35 -13.70
C SER A 67 0.14 -20.95 -13.04
N SER A 68 -0.32 -22.10 -13.54
CA SER A 68 -1.40 -22.90 -12.94
C SER A 68 -0.89 -23.95 -11.93
N PHE A 69 0.40 -23.91 -11.60
CA PHE A 69 1.05 -24.75 -10.61
C PHE A 69 1.88 -23.93 -9.61
N HIS A 70 1.54 -22.66 -9.42
CA HIS A 70 2.15 -21.80 -8.41
C HIS A 70 1.10 -21.00 -7.67
N ASN A 71 1.47 -20.45 -6.52
CA ASN A 71 0.64 -19.53 -5.78
C ASN A 71 1.50 -18.51 -5.04
N PHE A 72 0.85 -17.46 -4.53
CA PHE A 72 1.47 -16.45 -3.70
C PHE A 72 0.84 -16.47 -2.32
N THR A 73 1.53 -17.06 -1.35
CA THR A 73 1.15 -17.13 0.06
C THR A 73 1.91 -16.08 0.86
N LEU A 74 1.24 -15.44 1.80
CA LEU A 74 1.82 -14.45 2.70
C LEU A 74 1.65 -14.93 4.14
N GLU A 75 2.75 -14.97 4.88
CA GLU A 75 2.79 -15.43 6.25
C GLU A 75 3.55 -14.45 7.16
N ARG A 76 3.08 -14.29 8.39
CA ARG A 76 3.81 -13.63 9.47
C ARG A 76 4.43 -14.67 10.40
N GLU A 77 5.74 -14.85 10.26
CA GLU A 77 6.50 -15.85 11.01
C GLU A 77 6.67 -15.46 12.48
N ILE A 78 6.90 -14.17 12.76
CA ILE A 78 7.20 -13.68 14.12
C ILE A 78 6.18 -12.64 14.57
N GLY A 79 5.63 -12.89 15.76
CA GLY A 79 4.76 -12.00 16.52
C GLY A 79 3.27 -12.32 16.42
N GLY A 80 2.89 -13.46 15.81
CA GLY A 80 1.52 -13.97 15.69
C GLY A 80 1.26 -14.59 14.30
N LYS A 81 0.49 -15.68 14.26
CA LYS A 81 0.31 -16.53 13.07
C LYS A 81 -0.79 -16.00 12.15
N ILE A 82 -0.39 -15.31 11.09
CA ILE A 82 -1.25 -15.06 9.92
C ILE A 82 -0.62 -15.84 8.78
N GLU A 83 -1.40 -16.67 8.10
CA GLU A 83 -1.06 -17.27 6.82
C GLU A 83 -2.22 -17.05 5.86
N LYS A 84 -1.94 -16.55 4.66
CA LYS A 84 -2.97 -16.22 3.68
C LYS A 84 -2.50 -16.48 2.27
N HIS A 85 -3.19 -17.36 1.58
CA HIS A 85 -3.08 -17.51 0.13
C HIS A 85 -3.67 -16.27 -0.56
N LEU A 86 -2.82 -15.47 -1.20
CA LEU A 86 -3.26 -14.33 -2.01
C LEU A 86 -3.73 -14.79 -3.38
N THR A 87 -3.10 -15.82 -3.97
CA THR A 87 -3.60 -16.57 -5.14
C THR A 87 -3.73 -18.05 -4.78
N GLY A 88 -4.56 -18.80 -5.52
CA GLY A 88 -4.67 -20.26 -5.38
C GLY A 88 -3.77 -20.97 -6.39
N THR A 89 -3.39 -22.21 -6.13
CA THR A 89 -2.41 -22.93 -6.98
C THR A 89 -2.82 -23.05 -8.45
N ALA A 90 -4.11 -23.27 -8.72
CA ALA A 90 -4.63 -23.38 -10.08
C ALA A 90 -5.00 -22.01 -10.71
N PHE A 91 -4.77 -20.89 -10.00
CA PHE A 91 -5.12 -19.57 -10.50
C PHE A 91 -4.04 -19.03 -11.42
N THR A 92 -4.43 -18.41 -12.54
CA THR A 92 -3.53 -17.64 -13.39
C THR A 92 -4.18 -16.30 -13.70
N GLY A 93 -3.40 -15.22 -13.66
CA GLY A 93 -3.87 -13.87 -13.92
C GLY A 93 -3.46 -12.87 -12.83
N SER A 94 -4.17 -11.75 -12.77
CA SER A 94 -3.91 -10.69 -11.79
C SER A 94 -4.93 -10.74 -10.67
N LYS A 95 -4.47 -10.72 -9.42
CA LYS A 95 -5.33 -10.65 -8.23
C LYS A 95 -4.89 -9.55 -7.29
N THR A 96 -5.84 -8.76 -6.80
CA THR A 96 -5.60 -7.72 -5.81
C THR A 96 -6.12 -8.14 -4.45
N ALA A 97 -5.33 -7.93 -3.40
CA ALA A 97 -5.71 -8.15 -2.01
C ALA A 97 -5.29 -6.95 -1.16
N ILE A 98 -6.15 -6.53 -0.23
CA ILE A 98 -5.81 -5.56 0.80
C ILE A 98 -5.42 -6.32 2.06
N VAL A 99 -4.25 -6.00 2.62
CA VAL A 99 -3.71 -6.67 3.79
C VAL A 99 -3.13 -5.63 4.75
N THR A 100 -3.54 -5.72 6.03
CA THR A 100 -2.94 -4.95 7.11
C THR A 100 -1.74 -5.70 7.67
N LEU A 101 -0.55 -5.11 7.49
CA LEU A 101 0.71 -5.66 7.95
C LEU A 101 1.02 -5.15 9.36
N LYS A 102 1.08 -6.07 10.32
CA LYS A 102 1.56 -5.82 11.69
C LYS A 102 3.08 -5.98 11.76
N ARG A 103 3.70 -5.33 12.74
CA ARG A 103 5.15 -5.44 13.02
C ARG A 103 5.59 -6.90 13.16
N GLY A 104 6.73 -7.25 12.59
CA GLY A 104 7.27 -8.63 12.66
C GLY A 104 8.04 -9.03 11.40
N LYS A 105 8.51 -10.28 11.37
CA LYS A 105 9.07 -10.90 10.17
C LYS A 105 7.95 -11.53 9.36
N TRP A 106 8.01 -11.31 8.04
CA TRP A 106 7.04 -11.80 7.09
C TRP A 106 7.74 -12.58 5.99
N LYS A 107 7.08 -13.63 5.53
CA LYS A 107 7.47 -14.48 4.42
C LYS A 107 6.42 -14.38 3.33
N TYR A 108 6.85 -14.28 2.08
CA TYR A 108 6.01 -14.62 0.94
C TYR A 108 6.60 -15.84 0.26
N TYR A 109 5.77 -16.77 -0.17
CA TYR A 109 6.24 -18.04 -0.75
C TYR A 109 5.18 -18.67 -1.65
N CYS A 110 5.60 -19.65 -2.44
CA CYS A 110 4.69 -20.58 -3.09
C CYS A 110 4.54 -21.83 -2.22
N SER A 111 3.33 -22.15 -1.77
CA SER A 111 3.09 -23.23 -0.81
C SER A 111 3.47 -24.62 -1.31
N ILE A 112 3.44 -24.85 -2.63
CA ILE A 112 3.85 -26.15 -3.19
C ILE A 112 5.34 -26.23 -3.52
N HIS A 113 6.07 -25.11 -3.46
CA HIS A 113 7.51 -25.03 -3.72
C HIS A 113 8.20 -24.17 -2.64
N GLU A 114 7.77 -24.32 -1.39
CA GLU A 114 8.13 -23.38 -0.32
C GLU A 114 9.63 -23.36 -0.02
N SER A 115 10.32 -24.49 -0.22
CA SER A 115 11.76 -24.63 0.03
C SER A 115 12.63 -23.88 -0.99
N THR A 116 12.10 -23.46 -2.13
CA THR A 116 12.86 -22.82 -3.22
C THR A 116 12.26 -21.50 -3.70
N MET A 117 10.95 -21.32 -3.54
CA MET A 117 10.21 -20.13 -3.96
C MET A 117 9.70 -19.36 -2.76
N PHE A 118 10.57 -18.56 -2.15
CA PHE A 118 10.21 -17.70 -1.02
C PHE A 118 11.02 -16.41 -0.99
N GLY A 119 10.58 -15.48 -0.15
CA GLY A 119 11.36 -14.33 0.26
C GLY A 119 10.85 -13.73 1.55
N PHE A 120 11.73 -13.02 2.24
CA PHE A 120 11.43 -12.40 3.53
C PHE A 120 11.43 -10.88 3.45
N PHE A 121 10.65 -10.26 4.31
CA PHE A 121 10.74 -8.83 4.62
C PHE A 121 10.36 -8.56 6.07
N THR A 122 10.81 -7.43 6.60
CA THR A 122 10.48 -7.01 7.97
C THR A 122 9.47 -5.88 7.95
N VAL A 123 8.47 -5.96 8.82
CA VAL A 123 7.56 -4.84 9.11
C VAL A 123 8.01 -4.21 10.42
N LYS A 124 8.45 -2.95 10.32
CA LYS A 124 8.88 -2.11 11.43
C LYS A 124 7.74 -1.19 11.86
#